data_AF-A0A7Y4Z0A9-F1
#
_entry.id   AF-A0A7Y4Z0A9-F1
#
_cell.length_a   1.000
_cell.length_b   1.000
_cell.length_c   1.000
_cell.angle_alpha   90.00
_cell.angle_beta   90.00
_cell.angle_gamma   90.00
#
_symmetry.space_group_name_H-M   'P 1'
#
loop_
_entity.id
_entity.type
_entity.pdbx_description
1 polymer ?
#
loop_
_entity_poly.entity_id
_entity_poly.type
_entity_poly.pdbx_seq_one_letter_code
_entity_poly.pdbx_strand_id
1 'polypeptide(L)'
;MDKRFIDIIQLIKYSRINAIKVVNTELINLYWNIGEHISKKIELAEWGDSVVSELAKYIQQNEPDIKGFSDKNLWRMKQFYEIYKGFPNLSTLLREIG
;
A
#
# COMPACT_ATOMS: atom_id res chain seq x y z
N MET A 1 41.02 8.59 3.99
CA MET A 1 39.61 8.89 3.66
C MET A 1 39.19 10.06 4.53
N ASP A 2 38.81 11.16 3.91
CA ASP A 2 38.54 12.44 4.58
C ASP A 2 37.27 12.35 5.45
N LYS A 3 37.45 12.42 6.77
CA LYS A 3 36.36 12.24 7.75
C LYS A 3 35.52 13.51 7.96
N ARG A 4 35.89 14.64 7.34
CA ARG A 4 35.30 15.97 7.61
C ARG A 4 33.83 16.12 7.20
N PHE A 5 33.31 15.24 6.35
CA PHE A 5 31.93 15.32 5.85
C PHE A 5 31.06 14.10 6.21
N ILE A 6 31.55 13.23 7.12
CA ILE A 6 30.82 12.01 7.49
C ILE A 6 29.46 12.36 8.12
N ASP A 7 29.43 13.38 8.95
CA ASP A 7 28.23 13.94 9.58
C ASP A 7 27.19 14.36 8.55
N ILE A 8 27.59 15.08 7.49
CA ILE A 8 26.68 15.50 6.42
C ILE A 8 26.10 14.30 5.67
N ILE A 9 26.93 13.30 5.35
CA ILE A 9 26.44 12.06 4.72
C ILE A 9 25.47 11.31 5.62
N GLN A 10 25.68 11.30 6.94
CA GLN A 10 24.75 10.69 7.90
C GLN A 10 23.42 11.45 7.96
N LEU A 11 23.43 12.78 7.97
CA LEU A 11 22.21 13.59 7.92
C LEU A 11 21.40 13.31 6.65
N ILE A 12 22.05 13.24 5.48
CA ILE A 12 21.40 12.89 4.22
C ILE A 12 20.77 11.50 4.28
N LYS A 13 21.52 10.49 4.77
CA LYS A 13 21.01 9.12 4.89
C LYS A 13 19.82 9.05 5.84
N TYR A 14 19.90 9.70 7.00
CA TYR A 14 18.84 9.75 7.98
C TYR A 14 17.56 10.38 7.41
N SER A 15 17.69 11.53 6.74
CA SER A 15 16.55 12.19 6.09
C SER A 15 15.91 11.30 5.02
N ARG A 16 16.70 10.58 4.22
CA ARG A 16 16.19 9.66 3.20
C ARG A 16 15.47 8.47 3.82
N ILE A 17 16.03 7.87 4.87
CA ILE A 17 15.39 6.76 5.60
C ILE A 17 14.03 7.22 6.16
N ASN A 18 13.97 8.40 6.77
CA ASN A 18 12.72 8.92 7.32
C ASN A 18 11.67 9.16 6.23
N ALA A 19 12.07 9.74 5.09
CA ALA A 19 11.16 9.93 3.96
C ALA A 19 10.60 8.60 3.44
N ILE A 20 11.46 7.57 3.30
CA ILE A 20 11.04 6.24 2.86
C ILE A 20 10.06 5.61 3.85
N LYS A 21 10.30 5.73 5.16
CA LYS A 21 9.38 5.22 6.19
C LYS A 21 7.99 5.84 6.05
N VAL A 22 7.90 7.17 5.93
CA VAL A 22 6.61 7.86 5.77
C VAL A 22 5.90 7.41 4.50
N VAL A 23 6.63 7.31 3.38
CA VAL A 23 6.06 6.83 2.11
C VAL A 23 5.55 5.39 2.24
N ASN A 24 6.29 4.51 2.91
CA ASN A 24 5.87 3.12 3.10
C ASN A 24 4.62 3.02 3.97
N THR A 25 4.55 3.76 5.08
CA THR A 25 3.36 3.83 5.92
C THR A 25 2.12 4.25 5.12
N GLU A 26 2.24 5.29 4.28
CA GLU A 26 1.14 5.74 3.42
C GLU A 26 0.77 4.70 2.35
N LEU A 27 1.73 4.00 1.77
CA LEU A 27 1.46 2.92 0.83
C LEU A 27 0.69 1.76 1.48
N ILE A 28 1.06 1.38 2.70
CA ILE A 28 0.36 0.29 3.42
C ILE A 28 -1.06 0.73 3.80
N ASN A 29 -1.23 1.97 4.25
CA ASN A 29 -2.55 2.54 4.51
C ASN A 29 -3.42 2.57 3.25
N LEU A 30 -2.86 2.98 2.11
CA LEU A 30 -3.55 2.96 0.82
C LEU A 30 -4.00 1.54 0.46
N TYR A 31 -3.10 0.56 0.56
CA TYR A 31 -3.40 -0.84 0.25
C TYR A 31 -4.46 -1.43 1.17
N TRP A 32 -4.43 -1.09 2.46
CA TRP A 32 -5.49 -1.43 3.40
C TRP A 32 -6.85 -0.88 2.96
N ASN A 33 -6.91 0.42 2.68
CA ASN A 33 -8.15 1.12 2.35
C ASN A 33 -8.75 0.60 1.03
N ILE A 34 -7.91 0.32 0.03
CA ILE A 34 -8.35 -0.30 -1.23
C ILE A 34 -8.91 -1.70 -0.96
N GLY A 35 -8.20 -2.51 -0.16
CA GLY A 35 -8.65 -3.84 0.22
C GLY A 35 -10.00 -3.85 0.93
N GLU A 36 -10.18 -2.93 1.87
CA GLU A 36 -11.44 -2.69 2.57
C GLU A 36 -12.56 -2.32 1.60
N HIS A 37 -12.30 -1.39 0.68
CA HIS A 37 -13.30 -0.94 -0.28
C HIS A 37 -13.75 -2.08 -1.20
N ILE A 38 -12.80 -2.83 -1.77
CA ILE A 38 -13.10 -3.98 -2.62
C ILE A 38 -13.91 -5.02 -1.84
N SER A 39 -13.47 -5.38 -0.63
CA SER A 39 -14.12 -6.40 0.20
C SER A 39 -15.57 -6.00 0.54
N LYS A 40 -15.80 -4.76 0.97
CA LYS A 40 -17.14 -4.26 1.30
C LYS A 40 -18.08 -4.21 0.09
N LYS A 41 -17.59 -3.78 -1.07
CA LYS A 41 -18.39 -3.72 -2.30
C LYS A 41 -18.82 -5.11 -2.78
N ILE A 42 -17.97 -6.11 -2.61
CA ILE A 42 -18.30 -7.52 -2.90
C ILE A 42 -19.29 -8.06 -1.86
N GLU A 43 -19.07 -7.81 -0.57
CA GLU A 43 -19.98 -8.24 0.51
C GLU A 43 -21.40 -7.67 0.34
N LEU A 44 -21.54 -6.45 -0.16
CA LEU A 44 -22.82 -5.80 -0.45
C LEU A 44 -23.44 -6.21 -1.80
N ALA A 45 -22.83 -7.17 -2.53
CA ALA A 45 -23.23 -7.60 -3.87
C ALA A 45 -23.32 -6.44 -4.90
N GLU A 46 -22.65 -5.33 -4.64
CA GLU A 46 -22.56 -4.21 -5.58
C GLU A 46 -21.58 -4.53 -6.72
N TRP A 47 -20.56 -5.34 -6.41
CA TRP A 47 -19.50 -5.74 -7.34
C TRP A 47 -19.46 -7.27 -7.49
N GLY A 48 -19.43 -7.75 -8.74
CA GLY A 48 -19.34 -9.17 -9.07
C GLY A 48 -17.91 -9.72 -9.12
N ASP A 49 -17.78 -11.01 -9.46
CA ASP A 49 -16.53 -11.79 -9.37
C ASP A 49 -15.36 -11.21 -10.20
N SER A 50 -15.65 -10.47 -11.27
CA SER A 50 -14.66 -9.89 -12.20
C SER A 50 -14.15 -8.50 -11.80
N VAL A 51 -14.66 -7.92 -10.71
CA VAL A 51 -14.45 -6.49 -10.43
C VAL A 51 -12.98 -6.10 -10.23
N VAL A 52 -12.17 -7.01 -9.71
CA VAL A 52 -10.74 -6.75 -9.49
C VAL A 52 -10.02 -6.52 -10.82
N SER A 53 -10.36 -7.30 -11.83
CA SER A 53 -9.80 -7.17 -13.18
C SER A 53 -10.34 -5.93 -13.91
N GLU A 54 -11.61 -5.59 -13.70
CA GLU A 54 -12.20 -4.37 -14.26
C GLU A 54 -11.58 -3.12 -13.63
N LEU A 55 -11.38 -3.10 -12.32
CA LEU A 55 -10.74 -2.01 -11.59
C LEU A 55 -9.29 -1.81 -12.04
N ALA A 56 -8.51 -2.88 -12.19
CA ALA A 56 -7.14 -2.78 -12.67
C ALA A 56 -7.07 -2.18 -14.08
N LYS A 57 -7.93 -2.64 -14.99
CA LYS A 57 -8.06 -2.06 -16.35
C LYS A 57 -8.45 -0.60 -16.30
N TYR A 58 -9.42 -0.25 -15.45
CA TYR A 58 -9.87 1.12 -15.27
C TYR A 58 -8.73 2.02 -14.79
N ILE A 59 -7.96 1.62 -13.77
CA ILE A 59 -6.80 2.38 -13.28
C ILE A 59 -5.76 2.53 -14.40
N GLN A 60 -5.40 1.45 -15.09
CA GLN A 60 -4.38 1.51 -16.15
C GLN A 60 -4.79 2.40 -17.34
N GLN A 61 -6.09 2.49 -17.64
CA GLN A 61 -6.62 3.32 -18.71
C GLN A 61 -6.66 4.81 -18.34
N ASN A 62 -7.04 5.13 -17.10
CA ASN A 62 -7.20 6.52 -16.66
C ASN A 62 -5.90 7.12 -16.13
N GLU A 63 -5.06 6.29 -15.51
CA GLU A 63 -3.82 6.70 -14.83
C GLU A 63 -2.65 5.80 -15.24
N PRO A 64 -2.19 5.86 -16.51
CA PRO A 64 -1.24 4.90 -17.07
C PRO A 64 0.14 4.92 -16.41
N ASP A 65 0.52 6.04 -15.80
CA ASP A 65 1.80 6.23 -15.12
C ASP A 65 1.81 5.66 -13.69
N ILE A 66 0.63 5.40 -13.12
CA ILE A 66 0.49 4.84 -11.78
C ILE A 66 0.75 3.32 -11.82
N LYS A 67 1.80 2.89 -11.14
CA LYS A 67 2.22 1.49 -11.05
C LYS A 67 1.76 0.85 -9.74
N GLY A 68 1.69 -0.48 -9.73
CA GLY A 68 1.40 -1.24 -8.52
C GLY A 68 -0.06 -1.71 -8.37
N PHE A 69 -0.95 -1.39 -9.31
CA PHE A 69 -2.39 -1.70 -9.24
C PHE A 69 -2.85 -2.71 -10.31
N SER A 70 -2.02 -3.72 -10.58
CA SER A 70 -2.45 -4.87 -11.39
C SER A 70 -3.52 -5.69 -10.66
N ASP A 71 -4.29 -6.51 -11.40
CA ASP A 71 -5.30 -7.41 -10.85
C ASP A 71 -4.77 -8.20 -9.65
N LYS A 72 -3.57 -8.77 -9.78
CA LYS A 72 -2.92 -9.55 -8.73
C LYS A 72 -2.62 -8.72 -7.48
N ASN A 73 -2.23 -7.46 -7.65
CA ASN A 73 -1.93 -6.59 -6.52
C ASN A 73 -3.21 -6.13 -5.82
N LEU A 74 -4.25 -5.76 -6.58
CA LEU A 74 -5.56 -5.44 -6.01
C LEU A 74 -6.16 -6.65 -5.25
N TRP A 75 -5.99 -7.86 -5.77
CA TRP A 75 -6.41 -9.09 -5.08
C TRP A 75 -5.63 -9.32 -3.78
N ARG A 76 -4.33 -8.98 -3.75
CA ARG A 76 -3.53 -8.99 -2.52
C ARG A 76 -3.96 -7.92 -1.53
N MET A 77 -4.34 -6.73 -1.99
CA MET A 77 -4.87 -5.67 -1.12
C MET A 77 -6.18 -6.11 -0.45
N LYS A 78 -7.11 -6.70 -1.22
CA LYS A 78 -8.34 -7.31 -0.68
C LYS A 78 -8.04 -8.36 0.40
N GLN A 79 -7.17 -9.32 0.10
CA GLN A 79 -6.77 -10.34 1.08
C GLN A 79 -6.11 -9.74 2.32
N PHE A 80 -5.23 -8.75 2.14
CA PHE A 80 -4.56 -8.07 3.25
C PHE A 80 -5.59 -7.51 4.23
N TYR A 81 -6.61 -6.81 3.73
CA TYR A 81 -7.72 -6.37 4.58
C TYR A 81 -8.47 -7.55 5.21
N GLU A 82 -8.89 -8.54 4.41
CA GLU A 82 -9.73 -9.64 4.90
C GLU A 82 -9.07 -10.52 5.96
N ILE A 83 -7.75 -10.75 5.85
CA ILE A 83 -6.97 -11.55 6.79
C ILE A 83 -6.84 -10.83 8.14
N TYR A 84 -6.62 -9.51 8.11
CA TYR A 84 -6.23 -8.76 9.30
C TYR A 84 -7.34 -7.87 9.87
N LYS A 85 -8.51 -7.74 9.21
CA LYS A 85 -9.65 -6.93 9.72
C LYS A 85 -10.14 -7.38 11.10
N GLY A 86 -9.99 -8.66 11.43
CA GLY A 86 -10.32 -9.22 12.75
C GLY A 86 -9.23 -9.04 13.82
N PHE A 87 -8.07 -8.50 13.47
CA PHE A 87 -6.91 -8.35 14.36
C PHE A 87 -6.42 -6.90 14.38
N PRO A 88 -7.15 -5.95 15.03
CA PRO A 88 -6.85 -4.51 14.97
C PRO A 88 -5.42 -4.15 15.40
N ASN A 89 -4.92 -4.82 16.45
CA ASN A 89 -3.56 -4.61 16.95
C ASN A 89 -2.50 -5.07 15.94
N LEU A 90 -2.74 -6.20 15.27
CA LEU A 90 -1.82 -6.74 14.25
C LEU A 90 -1.87 -5.93 12.95
N SER A 91 -3.06 -5.47 12.54
CA SER A 91 -3.23 -4.56 11.40
C SER A 91 -2.49 -3.24 11.62
N THR A 92 -2.55 -2.70 12.85
CA THR A 92 -1.84 -1.46 13.21
C THR A 92 -0.32 -1.68 13.18
N LEU A 93 0.17 -2.76 13.80
CA LEU A 93 1.59 -3.12 13.80
C LEU A 93 2.14 -3.32 12.37
N LEU A 94 1.40 -3.98 11.48
CA LEU A 94 1.82 -4.20 10.09
C LEU A 94 1.99 -2.90 9.31
N ARG A 95 1.26 -1.84 9.65
CA ARG A 95 1.39 -0.50 9.05
C ARG A 95 2.61 0.27 9.58
N GLU A 96 2.94 0.05 10.85
CA GLU A 96 4.05 0.73 11.52
C GLU A 96 5.43 0.13 11.18
N ILE A 97 5.49 -1.17 10.86
CA ILE A 97 6.76 -1.87 10.57
C ILE A 97 7.21 -1.80 9.10
N GLY A 98 6.29 -1.53 8.17
CA GLY A 98 6.57 -1.62 6.74
C GLY A 98 7.18 -0.36 6.14
#